data_AF-A0A2A3E3N5-F1
#
_entry.id   AF-A0A2A3E3N5-F1
#
_cell.length_a   1.000
_cell.length_b   1.000
_cell.length_c   1.000
_cell.angle_alpha   90.00
_cell.angle_beta   90.00
_cell.angle_gamma   90.00
#
_symmetry.space_group_name_H-M   'P 1'
#
loop_
_entity.id
_entity.type
_entity.pdbx_description
1 polymer ?
#
loop_
_entity_poly.entity_id
_entity_poly.type
_entity_poly.pdbx_seq_one_letter_code
_entity_poly.pdbx_strand_id
1 'polypeptide(L)'
;MLINNLYDQQKKKKDNYLYGIDHDLQARARAGIEAERFTYQTKARYQNTKDAPCRIKGDRPCPPSKYRTPSGTCNNVRHPVWGARSAPFLKMLPPAYSDVTSQ
;
A
#
# COMPACT_ATOMS: atom_id res chain seq x y z
N MET A 1 2.05 45.72 9.03
CA MET A 1 2.05 44.67 10.07
C MET A 1 0.85 43.73 9.90
N LEU A 2 0.73 42.98 8.80
CA LEU A 2 -0.40 42.05 8.58
C LEU A 2 0.01 40.64 8.11
N ILE A 3 1.29 40.43 7.78
CA ILE A 3 1.76 39.17 7.19
C ILE A 3 2.13 38.12 8.26
N ASN A 4 2.66 38.55 9.42
CA ASN A 4 3.08 37.63 10.49
C ASN A 4 1.91 36.89 11.14
N ASN A 5 0.72 37.52 11.18
CA ASN A 5 -0.45 36.93 11.81
C ASN A 5 -0.92 35.71 10.99
N LEU A 6 -1.00 35.79 9.66
CA LEU A 6 -1.42 34.66 8.83
C LEU A 6 -0.46 33.46 8.94
N TYR A 7 0.85 33.69 8.99
CA TYR A 7 1.85 32.60 9.11
C TYR A 7 1.81 31.93 10.49
N ASP A 8 1.65 32.72 11.56
CA ASP A 8 1.52 32.19 12.92
C ASP A 8 0.17 31.49 13.14
N GLN A 9 -0.91 31.99 12.53
CA GLN A 9 -2.22 31.32 12.54
C GLN A 9 -2.16 29.99 11.77
N GLN A 10 -1.46 29.94 10.62
CA GLN A 10 -1.25 28.72 9.84
C GLN A 10 -0.40 27.69 10.62
N LYS A 11 0.65 28.16 11.31
CA LYS A 11 1.51 27.32 12.15
C LYS A 11 0.75 26.76 13.35
N LYS A 12 0.03 27.60 14.10
CA LYS A 12 -0.88 27.14 15.18
C LYS A 12 -1.94 26.18 14.70
N LYS A 13 -2.52 26.43 13.52
CA LYS A 13 -3.50 25.53 12.91
C LYS A 13 -2.88 24.17 12.59
N LYS A 14 -1.68 24.14 11.98
CA LYS A 14 -0.92 22.91 11.69
C LYS A 14 -0.50 22.17 12.95
N ASP A 15 -0.05 22.90 13.97
CA ASP A 15 0.37 22.36 15.26
C ASP A 15 -0.83 21.79 16.03
N ASN A 16 -2.01 22.41 15.92
CA ASN A 16 -3.27 21.86 16.45
C ASN A 16 -3.73 20.59 15.72
N TYR A 17 -3.51 20.48 14.40
CA TYR A 17 -3.80 19.23 13.68
C TYR A 17 -2.76 18.13 13.95
N LEU A 18 -1.57 18.50 14.41
CA LEU A 18 -0.51 17.58 14.81
C LEU A 18 -0.70 17.10 16.26
N TYR A 19 -1.19 17.98 17.13
CA TYR A 19 -1.52 17.70 18.53
C TYR A 19 -2.86 16.95 18.63
N GLY A 20 -2.76 15.62 18.60
CA GLY A 20 -3.92 14.72 18.60
C GLY A 20 -3.76 13.55 17.62
N ILE A 21 -2.75 13.61 16.74
CA ILE A 21 -2.28 12.43 16.02
C ILE A 21 -1.39 11.64 16.98
N ASP A 22 -1.76 10.39 17.24
CA ASP A 22 -0.94 9.51 18.05
C ASP A 22 0.48 9.42 17.45
N HIS A 23 1.51 9.59 18.29
CA HIS A 23 2.90 9.67 17.84
C HIS A 23 3.30 8.44 17.01
N ASP A 24 2.69 7.29 17.31
CA ASP A 24 2.81 6.03 16.60
C ASP A 24 2.21 6.10 15.18
N LEU A 25 1.06 6.74 15.00
CA LEU A 25 0.44 6.90 13.68
C LEU A 25 1.30 7.75 12.75
N GLN A 26 1.94 8.79 13.31
CA GLN A 26 2.86 9.63 12.57
C GLN A 26 4.17 8.92 12.23
N ALA A 27 4.69 8.09 13.14
CA ALA A 27 5.89 7.29 12.92
C ALA A 27 5.66 6.20 11.85
N ARG A 28 4.53 5.49 11.92
CA ARG A 28 4.15 4.50 10.90
C ARG A 28 4.03 5.16 9.54
N ALA A 29 3.37 6.33 9.46
CA ALA A 29 3.23 7.09 8.22
C ALA A 29 4.60 7.42 7.59
N ARG A 30 5.59 7.80 8.40
CA ARG A 30 6.96 8.06 7.91
C ARG A 30 7.66 6.78 7.45
N ALA A 31 7.57 5.70 8.21
CA ALA A 31 8.15 4.41 7.83
C ALA A 31 7.55 3.85 6.53
N GLY A 32 6.24 4.05 6.31
CA GLY A 32 5.58 3.75 5.05
C GLY A 32 6.20 4.54 3.89
N ILE A 33 6.33 5.85 4.05
CA ILE A 33 6.93 6.77 3.06
C ILE A 33 8.37 6.36 2.70
N GLU A 34 9.17 5.91 3.68
CA GLU A 34 10.55 5.46 3.44
C GLU A 34 10.60 4.12 2.70
N ALA A 35 9.72 3.18 3.04
CA ALA A 35 9.60 1.91 2.33
C ALA A 35 9.15 2.11 0.87
N GLU A 36 8.26 3.07 0.61
CA GLU A 36 7.90 3.43 -0.77
C GLU A 36 9.11 3.96 -1.54
N ARG A 37 9.92 4.79 -0.88
CA ARG A 37 11.12 5.39 -1.47
C ARG A 37 12.16 4.34 -1.87
N PHE A 38 12.36 3.34 -1.02
CA PHE A 38 13.28 2.23 -1.28
C PHE A 38 12.80 1.36 -2.46
N THR A 39 11.51 1.05 -2.54
CA THR A 39 10.95 0.28 -3.68
C THR A 39 11.00 1.03 -5.01
N TYR A 40 10.89 2.36 -4.99
CA TYR A 40 11.06 3.20 -6.19
C TYR A 40 12.49 3.16 -6.73
N GLN A 41 13.51 3.13 -5.86
CA GLN A 41 14.91 2.97 -6.29
C GLN A 41 15.21 1.57 -6.84
N THR A 42 14.58 0.52 -6.32
CA THR A 42 14.79 -0.85 -6.81
C THR A 42 14.03 -1.15 -8.11
N LYS A 43 12.89 -0.50 -8.38
CA LYS A 43 12.17 -0.58 -9.66
C LYS A 43 12.96 -0.07 -10.86
N ALA A 44 13.91 0.85 -10.66
CA ALA A 44 14.82 1.30 -11.72
C ALA A 44 15.77 0.20 -12.23
N ARG A 45 15.91 -0.92 -11.50
CA ARG A 45 16.72 -2.09 -11.90
C ARG A 45 15.92 -3.30 -12.42
N TYR A 46 14.59 -3.32 -12.27
CA TYR A 46 13.77 -4.49 -12.62
C TYR A 46 12.93 -4.27 -13.89
N GLN A 47 13.65 -4.31 -15.00
CA GLN A 47 13.31 -4.89 -16.31
C GLN A 47 11.87 -4.76 -16.86
N ASN A 48 11.70 -4.13 -18.02
CA ASN A 48 11.93 -4.78 -19.33
C ASN A 48 11.40 -6.22 -19.37
N THR A 49 10.08 -6.40 -19.23
CA THR A 49 9.42 -7.69 -19.46
C THR A 49 8.03 -7.40 -20.02
N LYS A 50 7.84 -7.86 -21.26
CA LYS A 50 6.69 -7.61 -22.13
C LYS A 50 5.36 -7.97 -21.48
N ASP A 51 4.35 -7.19 -21.84
CA ASP A 51 2.97 -7.26 -21.35
C ASP A 51 2.31 -8.60 -21.69
N ALA A 52 2.07 -9.42 -20.68
CA ALA A 52 1.10 -10.52 -20.74
C ALA A 52 -0.23 -10.03 -20.12
N PRO A 53 -1.40 -10.41 -20.68
CA PRO A 53 -2.71 -9.84 -20.31
C PRO A 53 -3.18 -10.12 -18.87
N CYS A 54 -2.43 -10.91 -18.08
CA CYS A 54 -2.75 -11.24 -16.70
C CYS A 54 -1.56 -11.06 -15.75
N ARG A 55 -0.75 -10.01 -15.94
CA ARG A 55 0.36 -9.75 -15.01
C ARG A 55 -0.14 -9.04 -13.76
N ILE A 56 -0.15 -9.75 -12.63
CA ILE A 56 -0.29 -9.15 -11.29
C ILE A 56 0.76 -8.05 -11.18
N LYS A 57 0.32 -6.79 -11.14
CA LYS A 57 1.25 -5.66 -11.05
C LYS A 57 2.03 -5.80 -9.74
N GLY A 58 3.35 -5.58 -9.81
CA GLY A 58 4.21 -5.62 -8.64
C GLY A 58 3.64 -4.77 -7.53
N ASP A 59 3.48 -5.38 -6.36
CA ASP A 59 2.73 -4.85 -5.24
C ASP A 59 3.23 -3.44 -4.86
N ARG A 60 2.27 -2.53 -4.68
CA ARG A 60 2.57 -1.21 -4.13
C ARG A 60 2.86 -1.36 -2.63
N PRO A 61 3.76 -0.52 -2.07
CA PRO A 61 3.97 -0.47 -0.64
C PRO A 61 2.66 -0.23 0.09
N CYS A 62 2.46 -0.95 1.20
CA CYS A 62 1.23 -0.86 1.96
C CYS A 62 1.25 0.34 2.90
N PRO A 63 0.29 1.28 2.76
CA PRO A 63 0.23 2.41 3.66
C PRO A 63 -0.21 1.93 5.06
N PRO A 64 0.37 2.50 6.11
CA PRO A 64 -0.06 2.23 7.47
C PRO A 64 -1.46 2.80 7.68
N SER A 65 -2.38 1.93 8.10
CA SER A 65 -3.76 2.31 8.42
C SER A 65 -4.18 1.61 9.70
N LYS A 66 -5.02 2.29 10.48
CA LYS A 66 -5.66 1.69 11.66
C LYS A 66 -6.76 0.69 11.26
N TYR A 67 -7.34 0.84 10.07
CA TYR A 67 -8.48 0.06 9.61
C TYR A 67 -8.14 -0.77 8.37
N ARG A 68 -8.85 -1.90 8.24
CA ARG A 68 -8.73 -2.80 7.09
C ARG A 68 -9.24 -2.12 5.82
N THR A 69 -8.63 -2.45 4.70
CA THR A 69 -9.13 -2.02 3.40
C THR A 69 -10.39 -2.82 3.04
N PRO A 70 -11.40 -2.21 2.39
CA PRO A 70 -12.59 -2.94 1.93
C PRO A 70 -12.28 -4.04 0.92
N SER A 71 -11.19 -3.88 0.16
CA SER A 71 -10.70 -4.87 -0.78
C SER A 71 -9.97 -6.04 -0.11
N GLY A 72 -9.63 -5.95 1.18
CA GLY A 72 -8.80 -6.93 1.88
C GLY A 72 -7.31 -6.86 1.54
N THR A 73 -6.91 -5.90 0.71
CA THR A 73 -5.52 -5.65 0.36
C THR A 73 -4.72 -5.10 1.54
N CYS A 74 -3.40 -5.31 1.53
CA CYS A 74 -2.49 -4.81 2.56
C CYS A 74 -2.75 -5.32 3.98
N ASN A 75 -3.52 -6.40 4.12
CA ASN A 75 -3.55 -7.18 5.35
C ASN A 75 -2.19 -7.86 5.58
N ASN A 76 -1.59 -8.39 4.51
CA ASN A 76 -0.22 -8.87 4.50
C ASN A 76 0.67 -7.87 3.74
N VAL A 77 1.54 -7.16 4.46
CA VAL A 77 2.43 -6.12 3.89
C VAL A 77 3.45 -6.71 2.90
N ARG A 78 3.83 -7.98 3.05
CA ARG A 78 4.78 -8.67 2.15
C ARG A 78 4.10 -9.20 0.89
N HIS A 79 2.84 -9.60 1.02
CA HIS A 79 2.00 -10.06 -0.08
C HIS A 79 0.64 -9.36 -0.05
N PRO A 80 0.59 -8.08 -0.47
CA PRO A 80 -0.61 -7.23 -0.34
C PRO A 80 -1.89 -7.77 -0.96
N VAL A 81 -1.79 -8.71 -1.90
CA VAL A 81 -2.95 -9.32 -2.59
C VAL A 81 -3.48 -10.60 -1.92
N TRP A 82 -2.79 -11.16 -0.92
CA TRP A 82 -3.23 -12.40 -0.28
C TRP A 82 -4.50 -12.20 0.53
N GLY A 83 -5.52 -13.01 0.22
CA GLY A 83 -6.84 -12.90 0.86
C GLY A 83 -7.61 -11.64 0.45
N ALA A 84 -7.14 -10.90 -0.55
CA ALA A 84 -7.89 -9.80 -1.12
C ALA A 84 -9.12 -10.34 -1.87
N ARG A 85 -10.18 -9.54 -1.89
CA ARG A 85 -11.36 -9.80 -2.72
C ARG A 85 -10.93 -9.96 -4.18
N SER A 86 -11.59 -10.85 -4.93
CA SER A 86 -11.27 -11.20 -6.32
C SER A 86 -9.92 -11.89 -6.55
N ALA A 87 -9.18 -12.24 -5.48
CA ALA A 87 -8.05 -13.15 -5.61
C ALA A 87 -8.56 -14.59 -5.86
N PRO A 88 -7.85 -15.39 -6.67
CA PRO A 88 -8.19 -16.79 -6.83
C PRO A 88 -8.05 -17.55 -5.50
N PHE A 89 -8.86 -18.59 -5.32
CA PHE A 89 -8.72 -19.47 -4.17
C PHE A 89 -7.40 -20.24 -4.21
N LEU A 90 -6.79 -20.41 -3.03
CA LEU A 90 -5.63 -21.28 -2.87
C LEU A 90 -6.06 -22.74 -3.07
N LYS A 91 -5.43 -23.43 -4.03
CA LYS A 91 -5.64 -24.87 -4.24
C LYS A 91 -4.62 -25.65 -3.42
N MET A 92 -5.07 -26.45 -2.45
CA MET A 92 -4.20 -27.34 -1.65
C MET A 92 -3.77 -28.60 -2.40
N LEU A 93 -4.59 -29.02 -3.37
CA LEU A 93 -4.32 -30.15 -4.26
C LEU A 93 -4.38 -29.69 -5.72
N PRO A 94 -3.70 -30.40 -6.64
CA PRO A 94 -3.82 -30.14 -8.06
C PRO A 94 -5.29 -30.23 -8.53
N PRO A 95 -5.71 -29.40 -9.51
CA PRO A 95 -7.03 -29.54 -10.10
C PRO A 95 -7.20 -30.88 -10.83
N ALA A 96 -8.37 -31.50 -10.69
CA ALA A 96 -8.74 -32.73 -11.39
C ALA A 96 -9.98 -32.48 -12.28
N TYR A 97 -9.75 -31.96 -13.48
CA TYR A 97 -10.79 -31.79 -14.51
C TYR A 97 -10.72 -32.95 -15.51
N SER A 98 -11.86 -33.33 -16.10
CA SER A 98 -11.95 -34.45 -17.06
C SER A 98 -11.12 -34.25 -18.33
N ASP A 99 -10.98 -33.00 -18.76
CA ASP A 99 -10.27 -32.55 -19.95
C ASP A 99 -8.97 -31.80 -19.62
N VAL A 100 -8.45 -32.01 -18.40
CA VAL A 100 -7.22 -31.40 -17.82
C VAL A 100 -7.18 -29.86 -17.85
N THR A 101 -8.22 -29.20 -18.36
CA THR A 101 -8.36 -27.76 -18.56
C THR A 101 -9.78 -27.34 -18.14
N SER A 102 -9.97 -26.14 -17.62
CA SER A 102 -11.33 -25.61 -17.42
C SER A 102 -11.89 -25.12 -18.75
N GLN A 103 -12.98 -25.70 -19.23
CA GLN A 103 -13.77 -25.21 -20.36
C GLN A 103 -14.54 -23.93 -19.99
#